data_AF-A0AAD4IJJ2-F1
#
_entry.id   AF-A0AAD4IJJ2-F1
#
_cell.length_a   1.000
_cell.length_b   1.000
_cell.length_c   1.000
_cell.angle_alpha   90.00
_cell.angle_beta   90.00
_cell.angle_gamma   90.00
#
_symmetry.space_group_name_H-M   'P 1'
#
loop_
_entity.id
_entity.type
_entity.pdbx_description
1 polymer ?
#
loop_
_entity_poly.entity_id
_entity_poly.type
_entity_poly.pdbx_seq_one_letter_code
_entity_poly.pdbx_strand_id
1 'polypeptide(L)'
;MALVLDFVQGNTLSPTFAGFFNRQTQEMLLKPLMTNLHGYKSVDINGHVDSALATTFTAKKDKYTRLFKEKNIQEACIGWQDTVYEMDNLLQSSSWPNLIRLGSDEFVSQIAPLYFLMQLNIAHIQIGNMQDFAFGSEILAEGALLSAVRSMKPGFWKSDYKYKPSVQHLAKLRYRYAMYMRLDENPEGADRALTYIDAAIRLQPGNVALMRERENIRAWIQQL
;
A
#
# COMPACT_ATOMS: atom_id res chain seq x y z
N MET A 1 56.13 7.70 -5.31
CA MET A 1 55.40 8.94 -4.96
C MET A 1 54.12 8.53 -4.26
N ALA A 2 54.03 8.83 -2.97
CA ALA A 2 52.83 8.67 -2.16
C ALA A 2 51.83 9.80 -2.48
N LEU A 3 50.53 9.55 -2.25
CA LEU A 3 49.67 10.38 -1.39
C LEU A 3 48.31 9.68 -1.16
N VAL A 4 48.17 9.22 0.10
CA VAL A 4 46.96 9.22 0.96
C VAL A 4 45.75 8.38 0.52
N LEU A 5 45.80 7.09 0.86
CA LEU A 5 44.65 6.30 1.27
C LEU A 5 44.84 6.01 2.75
N ASP A 6 44.25 6.84 3.61
CA ASP A 6 43.93 6.51 5.00
C ASP A 6 43.10 7.68 5.56
N PHE A 7 41.78 7.52 5.59
CA PHE A 7 40.87 7.96 6.65
C PHE A 7 39.44 7.69 6.18
N VAL A 8 38.80 6.71 6.83
CA VAL A 8 37.45 6.74 7.42
C VAL A 8 36.95 5.30 7.43
N GLN A 9 37.44 4.56 8.42
CA GLN A 9 36.71 3.46 9.02
C GLN A 9 35.93 4.09 10.18
N GLY A 10 34.59 4.12 10.11
CA GLY A 10 33.78 4.60 11.24
C GLY A 10 32.35 5.03 10.91
N ASN A 11 31.41 4.15 11.24
CA ASN A 11 30.03 4.41 11.67
C ASN A 11 28.99 4.91 10.66
N THR A 12 28.28 3.92 10.12
CA THR A 12 26.82 3.91 9.93
C THR A 12 26.06 4.46 11.15
N LEU A 13 25.32 5.56 10.97
CA LEU A 13 24.23 5.95 11.86
C LEU A 13 23.03 6.38 11.00
N SER A 14 22.16 5.43 10.70
CA SER A 14 20.75 5.75 10.47
C SER A 14 20.27 6.58 11.66
N PRO A 15 19.50 7.67 11.48
CA PRO A 15 18.96 8.43 12.58
C PRO A 15 18.05 7.52 13.40
N THR A 16 18.57 7.01 14.50
CA THR A 16 17.80 6.20 15.44
C THR A 16 16.90 7.15 16.22
N PHE A 17 15.67 6.73 16.50
CA PHE A 17 14.78 7.43 17.44
C PHE A 17 15.31 7.46 18.88
N ALA A 18 16.56 7.04 19.13
CA ALA A 18 17.20 7.05 20.44
C ALA A 18 17.23 8.46 21.06
N GLY A 19 17.39 9.51 20.24
CA GLY A 19 17.30 10.89 20.71
C GLY A 19 15.88 11.31 21.13
N PHE A 20 14.85 10.76 20.48
CA PHE A 20 13.44 11.04 20.76
C PHE A 20 12.95 10.25 21.99
N PHE A 21 13.33 8.98 22.11
CA PHE A 21 13.03 8.15 23.30
C PHE A 21 14.10 8.28 24.38
N ASN A 22 14.69 9.48 24.54
CA ASN A 22 15.55 9.73 25.67
C ASN A 22 14.76 9.61 26.99
N ARG A 23 15.48 9.38 28.09
CA ARG A 23 14.89 9.17 29.42
C ARG A 23 13.88 10.26 29.79
N GLN A 24 14.18 11.51 29.48
CA GLN A 24 13.32 12.65 29.80
C GLN A 24 11.99 12.61 29.03
N THR A 25 12.02 12.22 27.76
CA THR A 25 10.81 12.11 26.92
C THR A 25 9.98 10.89 27.31
N GLN A 26 10.64 9.76 27.62
CA GLN A 26 9.98 8.59 28.17
C GLN A 26 9.29 8.90 29.51
N GLU A 27 10.01 9.55 30.44
CA GLU A 27 9.45 9.97 31.72
C GLU A 27 8.28 10.94 31.52
N MET A 28 8.36 11.87 30.57
CA MET A 28 7.27 12.82 30.26
C MET A 28 6.03 12.13 29.69
N LEU A 29 6.21 11.19 28.76
CA LEU A 29 5.11 10.40 28.17
C LEU A 29 4.46 9.46 29.20
N LEU A 30 5.26 8.92 30.11
CA LEU A 30 4.81 7.99 31.14
C LEU A 30 4.30 8.70 32.40
N LYS A 31 4.66 9.96 32.65
CA LYS A 31 4.28 10.72 33.86
C LYS A 31 2.76 10.70 34.13
N PRO A 32 1.87 10.92 33.13
CA PRO A 32 0.43 10.83 33.37
C PRO A 32 -0.02 9.42 33.79
N LEU A 33 0.62 8.36 33.28
CA LEU A 33 0.34 6.97 33.67
C LEU A 33 0.89 6.70 35.07
N MET A 34 2.13 7.09 35.35
CA MET A 34 2.79 6.88 36.65
C MET A 34 2.11 7.65 37.79
N THR A 35 1.59 8.85 37.53
CA THR A 35 0.89 9.65 38.55
C THR A 35 -0.51 9.13 38.84
N ASN A 36 -1.23 8.64 37.83
CA ASN A 36 -2.65 8.26 37.97
C ASN A 36 -2.90 6.75 38.13
N LEU A 37 -1.92 5.90 37.82
CA LEU A 37 -2.04 4.44 37.83
C LEU A 37 -1.01 3.77 38.76
N HIS A 38 -0.46 4.52 39.72
CA HIS A 38 0.44 3.97 40.72
C HIS A 38 -0.28 2.93 41.60
N GLY A 39 0.22 1.69 41.63
CA GLY A 39 -0.32 0.59 42.45
C GLY A 39 -1.10 -0.49 41.70
N TYR A 40 -1.39 -0.30 40.41
CA TYR A 40 -1.98 -1.35 39.57
C TYR A 40 -0.90 -2.32 39.09
N LYS A 41 -1.04 -3.61 39.42
CA LYS A 41 -0.08 -4.67 39.02
C LYS A 41 -0.20 -5.08 37.55
N SER A 42 -1.27 -4.66 36.89
CA SER A 42 -1.50 -4.82 35.45
C SER A 42 -2.32 -3.63 34.99
N VAL A 43 -1.72 -2.78 34.15
CA VAL A 43 -2.41 -1.68 33.47
C VAL A 43 -2.68 -2.15 32.06
N ASP A 44 -3.97 -2.24 31.72
CA ASP A 44 -4.40 -2.54 30.37
C ASP A 44 -4.98 -1.26 29.76
N ILE A 45 -4.31 -0.73 28.73
CA ILE A 45 -4.76 0.48 28.05
C ILE A 45 -5.91 0.07 27.13
N ASN A 46 -7.12 0.12 27.67
CA ASN A 46 -8.34 -0.10 26.93
C ASN A 46 -8.86 1.25 26.40
N GLY A 47 -8.82 1.42 25.08
CA GLY A 47 -9.32 2.60 24.37
C GLY A 47 -9.99 2.19 23.06
N HIS A 48 -11.09 2.87 22.72
CA HIS A 48 -11.83 2.65 21.49
C HIS A 48 -11.10 3.35 20.33
N VAL A 49 -10.26 2.62 19.59
CA VAL A 49 -9.44 3.17 18.47
C VAL A 49 -10.18 3.09 17.13
N ASP A 50 -11.49 2.81 17.15
CA ASP A 50 -12.14 2.25 15.98
C ASP A 50 -12.41 3.21 14.84
N SER A 51 -13.19 4.26 15.09
CA SER A 51 -13.57 5.20 14.02
C SER A 51 -12.45 6.19 13.69
N ALA A 52 -11.64 6.58 14.69
CA ALA A 52 -10.58 7.55 14.52
C ALA A 52 -9.49 7.04 13.56
N LEU A 53 -9.19 5.74 13.59
CA LEU A 53 -8.16 5.15 12.74
C LEU A 53 -8.61 5.04 11.28
N ALA A 54 -9.83 4.54 11.03
CA ALA A 54 -10.41 4.52 9.68
C ALA A 54 -10.55 5.94 9.10
N THR A 55 -10.93 6.91 9.93
CA THR A 55 -10.99 8.34 9.56
C THR A 55 -9.60 8.88 9.21
N THR A 56 -8.57 8.51 9.98
CA THR A 56 -7.18 8.92 9.72
C THR A 56 -6.68 8.40 8.37
N PHE A 57 -6.90 7.11 8.08
CA PHE A 57 -6.51 6.55 6.78
C PHE A 57 -7.33 7.13 5.62
N THR A 58 -8.60 7.44 5.84
CA THR A 58 -9.43 8.15 4.85
C THR A 58 -8.85 9.53 4.54
N ALA A 59 -8.52 10.31 5.56
CA ALA A 59 -7.91 11.63 5.41
C ALA A 59 -6.56 11.56 4.68
N LYS A 60 -5.72 10.58 5.00
CA LYS A 60 -4.46 10.32 4.26
C LYS A 60 -4.72 10.01 2.79
N LYS A 61 -5.62 9.05 2.49
CA LYS A 61 -6.00 8.72 1.12
C LYS A 61 -6.45 9.95 0.34
N ASP A 62 -7.29 10.79 0.94
CA ASP A 62 -7.83 11.99 0.30
C ASP A 62 -6.76 13.06 0.09
N LYS A 63 -5.88 13.28 1.07
CA LYS A 63 -4.72 14.17 0.94
C LYS A 63 -3.87 13.79 -0.27
N TYR A 64 -3.46 12.53 -0.38
CA TYR A 64 -2.58 12.09 -1.46
C TYR A 64 -3.31 12.01 -2.81
N THR A 65 -4.62 11.76 -2.81
CA THR A 65 -5.45 11.89 -4.02
C THR A 65 -5.49 13.33 -4.52
N ARG A 66 -5.51 14.32 -3.63
CA ARG A 66 -5.43 15.73 -4.00
C ARG A 66 -4.07 16.07 -4.59
N LEU A 67 -2.98 15.69 -3.93
CA LEU A 67 -1.61 15.89 -4.43
C LEU A 67 -1.41 15.28 -5.83
N PHE A 68 -1.95 14.09 -6.06
CA PHE A 68 -1.92 13.46 -7.38
C PHE A 68 -2.64 14.30 -8.46
N LYS A 69 -3.82 14.84 -8.13
CA LYS A 69 -4.58 15.72 -9.05
C LYS A 69 -3.85 17.02 -9.33
N GLU A 70 -3.13 17.55 -8.34
CA GLU A 70 -2.28 18.75 -8.42
C GLU A 70 -0.94 18.48 -9.12
N LYS A 71 -0.75 17.29 -9.70
CA LYS A 71 0.47 16.86 -10.41
C LYS A 71 1.70 16.70 -9.52
N ASN A 72 1.52 16.70 -8.20
CA ASN A 72 2.56 16.29 -7.26
C ASN A 72 2.56 14.76 -7.11
N ILE A 73 2.96 14.08 -8.19
CA ILE A 73 2.83 12.62 -8.34
C ILE A 73 3.75 11.87 -7.38
N GLN A 74 4.98 12.34 -7.21
CA GLN A 74 5.97 11.69 -6.36
C GLN A 74 5.54 11.73 -4.88
N GLU A 75 5.14 12.90 -4.37
CA GLU A 75 4.68 13.03 -2.99
C GLU A 75 3.40 12.23 -2.73
N ALA A 76 2.47 12.19 -3.70
CA ALA A 76 1.29 11.34 -3.61
C ALA A 76 1.65 9.85 -3.53
N CYS A 77 2.60 9.39 -4.35
CA CYS A 77 3.03 7.99 -4.38
C CYS A 77 3.69 7.59 -3.05
N ILE A 78 4.67 8.36 -2.57
CA ILE A 78 5.35 8.13 -1.30
C ILE A 78 4.34 8.13 -0.16
N GLY A 79 3.44 9.11 -0.13
CA GLY A 79 2.41 9.19 0.89
C GLY A 79 1.49 7.98 0.94
N TRP A 80 1.07 7.44 -0.22
CA TRP A 80 0.33 6.19 -0.26
C TRP A 80 1.16 5.00 0.19
N GLN A 81 2.43 4.90 -0.21
CA GLN A 81 3.35 3.82 0.21
C GLN A 81 3.55 3.80 1.73
N ASP A 82 3.84 4.95 2.34
CA ASP A 82 3.97 5.07 3.78
C ASP A 82 2.67 4.67 4.50
N THR A 83 1.52 5.10 3.96
CA THR A 83 0.23 4.78 4.56
C THR A 83 -0.08 3.29 4.49
N VAL A 84 0.17 2.61 3.34
CA VAL A 84 -0.06 1.16 3.26
C VAL A 84 0.94 0.38 4.11
N TYR A 85 2.17 0.87 4.27
CA TYR A 85 3.16 0.28 5.17
C TYR A 85 2.70 0.36 6.64
N GLU A 86 2.16 1.51 7.08
CA GLU A 86 1.53 1.63 8.40
C GLU A 86 0.37 0.65 8.58
N MET A 87 -0.47 0.47 7.55
CA MET A 87 -1.57 -0.49 7.59
C MET A 87 -1.07 -1.94 7.66
N ASP A 88 -0.03 -2.29 6.90
CA ASP A 88 0.58 -3.62 6.95
C ASP A 88 1.18 -3.92 8.33
N ASN A 89 1.86 -2.96 8.94
CA ASN A 89 2.36 -3.08 10.31
C ASN A 89 1.22 -3.24 11.33
N LEU A 90 0.12 -2.51 11.14
CA LEU A 90 -1.06 -2.65 11.98
C LEU A 90 -1.64 -4.07 11.88
N LEU A 91 -1.81 -4.60 10.67
CA LEU A 91 -2.33 -5.95 10.41
C LEU A 91 -1.47 -7.05 11.06
N GLN A 92 -0.16 -6.83 11.12
CA GLN A 92 0.79 -7.77 11.75
C GLN A 92 0.94 -7.56 13.26
N SER A 93 0.38 -6.49 13.81
CA SER A 93 0.52 -6.17 15.24
C SER A 93 -0.35 -7.06 16.12
N SER A 94 0.06 -7.22 17.38
CA SER A 94 -0.74 -7.87 18.42
C SER A 94 -2.04 -7.12 18.75
N SER A 95 -2.17 -5.86 18.31
CA SER A 95 -3.37 -5.04 18.49
C SER A 95 -4.48 -5.38 17.50
N TRP A 96 -4.17 -5.95 16.34
CA TRP A 96 -5.14 -6.20 15.27
C TRP A 96 -6.35 -7.05 15.70
N PRO A 97 -6.20 -8.18 16.43
CA PRO A 97 -7.35 -8.96 16.90
C PRO A 97 -8.26 -8.17 17.83
N ASN A 98 -7.69 -7.31 18.68
CA ASN A 98 -8.45 -6.45 19.59
C ASN A 98 -9.20 -5.35 18.84
N LEU A 99 -8.59 -4.75 17.82
CA LEU A 99 -9.24 -3.76 16.95
C LEU A 99 -10.44 -4.35 16.24
N ILE A 100 -10.30 -5.55 15.64
CA ILE A 100 -11.44 -6.23 15.00
C ILE A 100 -12.54 -6.55 16.02
N ARG A 101 -12.16 -7.03 17.21
CA ARG A 101 -13.12 -7.41 18.26
C ARG A 101 -13.94 -6.21 18.75
N LEU A 102 -13.31 -5.06 18.91
CA LEU A 102 -13.96 -3.83 19.38
C LEU A 102 -14.74 -3.13 18.25
N GLY A 103 -14.21 -3.20 17.03
CA GLY A 103 -14.70 -2.47 15.85
C GLY A 103 -15.72 -3.17 15.01
N SER A 104 -15.87 -4.47 15.26
CA SER A 104 -16.72 -5.36 14.49
C SER A 104 -16.34 -5.39 13.00
N ASP A 105 -17.24 -5.91 12.20
CA ASP A 105 -17.12 -6.03 10.75
C ASP A 105 -17.12 -4.66 10.08
N GLU A 106 -17.72 -3.66 10.72
CA GLU A 106 -17.81 -2.29 10.20
C GLU A 106 -16.44 -1.61 10.13
N PHE A 107 -15.58 -1.84 11.11
CA PHE A 107 -14.20 -1.34 11.04
C PHE A 107 -13.45 -1.91 9.82
N VAL A 108 -13.55 -3.23 9.62
CA VAL A 108 -12.89 -3.90 8.49
C VAL A 108 -13.49 -3.48 7.15
N SER A 109 -14.80 -3.23 7.09
CA SER A 109 -15.49 -2.78 5.87
C SER A 109 -15.05 -1.37 5.43
N GLN A 110 -14.59 -0.53 6.37
CA GLN A 110 -14.03 0.79 6.08
C GLN A 110 -12.55 0.75 5.70
N ILE A 111 -11.76 -0.12 6.34
CA ILE A 111 -10.30 -0.21 6.12
C ILE A 111 -9.96 -0.92 4.80
N ALA A 112 -10.64 -2.02 4.49
CA ALA A 112 -10.30 -2.86 3.34
C ALA A 112 -10.36 -2.12 1.99
N PRO A 113 -11.37 -1.29 1.69
CA PRO A 113 -11.41 -0.50 0.47
C PRO A 113 -10.27 0.53 0.38
N LEU A 114 -9.88 1.16 1.50
CA LEU A 114 -8.81 2.15 1.52
C LEU A 114 -7.48 1.52 1.13
N TYR A 115 -7.13 0.40 1.77
CA TYR A 115 -5.91 -0.34 1.46
C TYR A 115 -5.88 -0.75 0.00
N PHE A 116 -6.96 -1.39 -0.48
CA PHE A 116 -7.07 -1.84 -1.86
C PHE A 116 -6.87 -0.69 -2.85
N LEU A 117 -7.50 0.46 -2.62
CA LEU A 117 -7.42 1.62 -3.50
C LEU A 117 -6.05 2.28 -3.49
N MET A 118 -5.39 2.37 -2.34
CA MET A 118 -4.04 2.91 -2.23
C MET A 118 -3.03 2.01 -2.95
N GLN A 119 -3.11 0.69 -2.77
CA GLN A 119 -2.29 -0.26 -3.54
C GLN A 119 -2.51 -0.11 -5.04
N LEU A 120 -3.77 0.03 -5.45
CA LEU A 120 -4.14 0.32 -6.82
C LEU A 120 -3.51 1.63 -7.34
N ASN A 121 -3.52 2.70 -6.55
CA ASN A 121 -2.92 3.98 -6.95
C ASN A 121 -1.39 3.92 -7.04
N ILE A 122 -0.74 3.21 -6.10
CA ILE A 122 0.70 2.94 -6.15
C ILE A 122 1.04 2.20 -7.44
N ALA A 123 0.36 1.10 -7.73
CA ALA A 123 0.57 0.33 -8.97
C ALA A 123 0.41 1.20 -10.21
N HIS A 124 -0.58 2.09 -10.25
CA HIS A 124 -0.79 2.98 -11.40
C HIS A 124 0.41 3.87 -11.69
N ILE A 125 0.96 4.51 -10.66
CA ILE A 125 2.11 5.40 -10.80
C ILE A 125 3.34 4.60 -11.20
N GLN A 126 3.59 3.48 -10.52
CA GLN A 126 4.78 2.68 -10.77
C GLN A 126 4.78 2.05 -12.17
N ILE A 127 3.62 1.61 -12.67
CA ILE A 127 3.46 1.18 -14.07
C ILE A 127 3.76 2.32 -15.05
N GLY A 128 3.34 3.55 -14.73
CA GLY A 128 3.71 4.73 -15.53
C GLY A 128 5.22 4.95 -15.55
N ASN A 129 5.87 4.87 -14.39
CA ASN A 129 7.31 5.03 -14.24
C ASN A 129 8.14 3.93 -14.92
N MET A 130 7.57 2.72 -15.11
CA MET A 130 8.22 1.67 -15.91
C MET A 130 8.44 2.12 -17.36
N GLN A 131 7.52 2.91 -17.93
CA GLN A 131 7.65 3.44 -19.29
C GLN A 131 8.81 4.43 -19.42
N ASP A 132 9.18 5.08 -18.31
CA ASP A 132 10.28 6.03 -18.20
C ASP A 132 11.59 5.38 -17.71
N PHE A 133 11.64 4.03 -17.66
CA PHE A 133 12.80 3.24 -17.21
C PHE A 133 13.29 3.58 -15.79
N ALA A 134 12.39 4.02 -14.90
CA ALA A 134 12.76 4.33 -13.53
C ALA A 134 13.06 3.05 -12.72
N PHE A 135 14.28 2.94 -12.20
CA PHE A 135 14.78 1.79 -11.45
C PHE A 135 13.84 1.36 -10.31
N GLY A 136 13.53 0.06 -10.24
CA GLY A 136 12.71 -0.53 -9.17
C GLY A 136 11.19 -0.34 -9.31
N SER A 137 10.72 0.38 -10.33
CA SER A 137 9.27 0.61 -10.53
C SER A 137 8.50 -0.68 -10.82
N GLU A 138 9.12 -1.63 -11.53
CA GLU A 138 8.54 -2.95 -11.81
C GLU A 138 8.22 -3.71 -10.51
N ILE A 139 9.20 -3.83 -9.61
CA ILE A 139 9.06 -4.52 -8.31
C ILE A 139 7.97 -3.86 -7.47
N LEU A 140 7.93 -2.53 -7.43
CA LEU A 140 6.92 -1.79 -6.67
C LEU A 140 5.52 -1.92 -7.28
N ALA A 141 5.42 -1.92 -8.62
CA ALA A 141 4.16 -2.15 -9.32
C ALA A 141 3.62 -3.56 -9.04
N GLU A 142 4.46 -4.59 -9.19
CA GLU A 142 4.09 -5.98 -8.93
C GLU A 142 3.67 -6.17 -7.48
N GLY A 143 4.48 -5.69 -6.52
CA GLY A 143 4.21 -5.80 -5.10
C GLY A 143 2.87 -5.16 -4.69
N ALA A 144 2.55 -4.00 -5.27
CA ALA A 144 1.28 -3.33 -5.04
C ALA A 144 0.09 -4.09 -5.63
N LEU A 145 0.23 -4.63 -6.85
CA LEU A 145 -0.80 -5.46 -7.50
C LEU A 145 -1.07 -6.75 -6.73
N LEU A 146 -0.01 -7.46 -6.31
CA LEU A 146 -0.10 -8.67 -5.50
C LEU A 146 -0.76 -8.40 -4.15
N SER A 147 -0.40 -7.29 -3.50
CA SER A 147 -1.00 -6.87 -2.23
C SER A 147 -2.49 -6.54 -2.39
N ALA A 148 -2.88 -5.89 -3.49
CA ALA A 148 -4.29 -5.65 -3.80
C ALA A 148 -5.07 -6.97 -3.97
N VAL A 149 -4.52 -7.95 -4.70
CA VAL A 149 -5.14 -9.29 -4.85
C VAL A 149 -5.22 -10.04 -3.52
N ARG A 150 -4.13 -10.03 -2.75
CA ARG A 150 -4.07 -10.69 -1.45
C ARG A 150 -5.11 -10.13 -0.49
N SER A 151 -5.35 -8.81 -0.52
CA SER A 151 -6.35 -8.14 0.30
C SER A 151 -7.80 -8.58 0.02
N MET A 152 -8.06 -9.23 -1.11
CA MET A 152 -9.37 -9.77 -1.48
C MET A 152 -9.56 -11.24 -1.03
N LYS A 153 -8.51 -11.90 -0.53
CA LYS A 153 -8.59 -13.32 -0.13
C LYS A 153 -9.37 -13.46 1.19
N PRO A 154 -10.17 -14.52 1.35
CA PRO A 154 -10.77 -14.86 2.64
C PRO A 154 -9.70 -14.96 3.72
N GLY A 155 -9.99 -14.46 4.92
CA GLY A 155 -9.07 -14.57 6.05
C GLY A 155 -7.93 -13.56 6.07
N PHE A 156 -7.74 -12.75 5.01
CA PHE A 156 -6.69 -11.72 5.01
C PHE A 156 -6.90 -10.67 6.09
N TRP A 157 -8.13 -10.17 6.22
CA TRP A 157 -8.46 -9.15 7.21
C TRP A 157 -8.85 -9.76 8.55
N LYS A 158 -9.79 -10.70 8.53
CA LYS A 158 -10.21 -11.48 9.69
C LYS A 158 -10.82 -12.81 9.23
N SER A 159 -10.99 -13.77 10.14
CA SER A 159 -11.72 -15.01 9.86
C SER A 159 -13.08 -14.70 9.22
N ASP A 160 -13.44 -15.48 8.21
CA ASP A 160 -14.73 -15.43 7.50
C ASP A 160 -15.06 -14.10 6.78
N TYR A 161 -14.14 -13.14 6.78
CA TYR A 161 -14.27 -11.92 6.00
C TYR A 161 -13.59 -12.03 4.64
N LYS A 162 -14.29 -11.57 3.61
CA LYS A 162 -13.76 -11.47 2.24
C LYS A 162 -14.14 -10.11 1.67
N TYR A 163 -13.13 -9.27 1.44
CA TYR A 163 -13.37 -7.99 0.76
C TYR A 163 -13.73 -8.24 -0.72
N LYS A 164 -14.83 -7.63 -1.16
CA LYS A 164 -15.30 -7.67 -2.55
C LYS A 164 -15.25 -6.25 -3.12
N PRO A 165 -14.23 -5.90 -3.93
CA PRO A 165 -14.17 -4.58 -4.56
C PRO A 165 -15.34 -4.39 -5.53
N SER A 166 -15.70 -3.14 -5.78
CA SER A 166 -16.69 -2.80 -6.81
C SER A 166 -16.24 -3.30 -8.19
N VAL A 167 -17.19 -3.51 -9.10
CA VAL A 167 -16.93 -3.91 -10.49
C VAL A 167 -15.92 -2.96 -11.17
N GLN A 168 -16.04 -1.66 -10.90
CA GLN A 168 -15.14 -0.64 -11.44
C GLN A 168 -13.70 -0.79 -10.90
N HIS A 169 -13.56 -1.06 -9.60
CA HIS A 169 -12.26 -1.25 -8.97
C HIS A 169 -11.60 -2.57 -9.40
N LEU A 170 -12.39 -3.62 -9.60
CA LEU A 170 -11.92 -4.89 -10.14
C LEU A 170 -11.47 -4.75 -11.60
N ALA A 171 -12.20 -3.98 -12.42
CA ALA A 171 -11.78 -3.67 -13.79
C ALA A 171 -10.44 -2.91 -13.81
N LYS A 172 -10.25 -1.92 -12.92
CA LYS A 172 -8.98 -1.19 -12.77
C LYS A 172 -7.82 -2.10 -12.37
N LEU A 173 -8.04 -3.03 -11.43
CA LEU A 173 -7.02 -4.00 -11.05
C LEU A 173 -6.57 -4.86 -12.25
N ARG A 174 -7.54 -5.41 -12.99
CA ARG A 174 -7.27 -6.26 -14.16
C ARG A 174 -6.56 -5.49 -15.27
N TYR A 175 -7.03 -4.27 -15.56
CA TYR A 175 -6.39 -3.38 -16.51
C TYR A 175 -4.92 -3.12 -16.15
N ARG A 176 -4.62 -2.85 -14.88
CA ARG A 176 -3.25 -2.59 -14.41
C ARG A 176 -2.36 -3.83 -14.47
N TYR A 177 -2.87 -5.01 -14.16
CA TYR A 177 -2.12 -6.26 -14.38
C TYR A 177 -1.79 -6.47 -15.86
N ALA A 178 -2.74 -6.21 -16.76
CA ALA A 178 -2.51 -6.34 -18.19
C ALA A 178 -1.44 -5.36 -18.70
N MET A 179 -1.50 -4.09 -18.26
CA MET A 179 -0.48 -3.09 -18.57
C MET A 179 0.89 -3.48 -18.02
N TYR A 180 0.95 -3.89 -16.74
CA TYR A 180 2.19 -4.32 -16.08
C TYR A 180 2.86 -5.45 -16.88
N MET A 181 2.11 -6.51 -17.22
CA MET A 181 2.64 -7.64 -17.98
C MET A 181 3.15 -7.26 -19.36
N ARG A 182 2.50 -6.31 -20.05
CA ARG A 182 2.98 -5.83 -21.34
C ARG A 182 4.28 -5.02 -21.20
N LEU A 183 4.36 -4.17 -20.18
CA LEU A 183 5.52 -3.29 -19.96
C LEU A 183 6.70 -3.98 -19.29
N ASP A 184 6.46 -5.12 -18.64
CA ASP A 184 7.50 -6.05 -18.17
C ASP A 184 8.23 -6.73 -19.34
N GLU A 185 7.64 -6.72 -20.54
CA GLU A 185 8.17 -7.28 -21.79
C GLU A 185 8.52 -8.78 -21.73
N ASN A 186 8.15 -9.47 -20.65
CA ASN A 186 8.33 -10.91 -20.50
C ASN A 186 7.32 -11.70 -21.38
N PRO A 187 7.78 -12.47 -22.38
CA PRO A 187 6.90 -13.24 -23.26
C PRO A 187 5.97 -14.22 -22.53
N GLU A 188 6.38 -14.76 -21.38
CA GLU A 188 5.56 -15.66 -20.55
C GLU A 188 4.32 -14.96 -19.94
N GLY A 189 4.28 -13.63 -19.99
CA GLY A 189 3.16 -12.80 -19.56
C GLY A 189 2.08 -12.59 -20.63
N ALA A 190 2.36 -12.86 -21.91
CA ALA A 190 1.54 -12.48 -23.05
C ALA A 190 0.07 -12.93 -22.95
N ASP A 191 -0.17 -14.24 -22.83
CA ASP A 191 -1.51 -14.81 -22.75
C ASP A 191 -2.26 -14.34 -21.48
N ARG A 192 -1.52 -14.15 -20.39
CA ARG A 192 -2.08 -13.64 -19.13
C ARG A 192 -2.50 -12.17 -19.27
N ALA A 193 -1.71 -11.35 -19.97
CA ALA A 193 -2.05 -9.96 -20.25
C ALA A 193 -3.38 -9.85 -21.02
N LEU A 194 -3.54 -10.66 -22.08
CA LEU A 194 -4.80 -10.76 -22.83
C LEU A 194 -5.97 -11.21 -21.95
N THR A 195 -5.76 -12.24 -21.13
CA THR A 195 -6.78 -12.75 -20.21
C THR A 195 -7.26 -11.66 -19.24
N TYR A 196 -6.33 -10.87 -18.69
CA TYR A 196 -6.65 -9.77 -17.78
C TYR A 196 -7.41 -8.64 -18.48
N ILE A 197 -6.95 -8.17 -19.65
CA ILE A 197 -7.61 -7.05 -20.33
C ILE A 197 -9.01 -7.44 -20.83
N ASP A 198 -9.21 -8.64 -21.35
CA ASP A 198 -10.53 -9.12 -21.75
C ASP A 198 -11.46 -9.27 -20.56
N ALA A 199 -10.93 -9.73 -19.41
CA ALA A 199 -11.69 -9.77 -18.17
C ALA A 199 -12.03 -8.36 -17.63
N ALA A 200 -11.22 -7.33 -17.92
CA ALA A 200 -11.56 -5.94 -17.61
C ALA A 200 -12.65 -5.41 -18.54
N ILE A 201 -12.58 -5.69 -19.84
CA ILE A 201 -13.57 -5.28 -20.85
C ILE A 201 -14.94 -5.89 -20.54
N ARG A 202 -15.01 -7.15 -20.12
CA ARG A 202 -16.28 -7.78 -19.69
C ARG A 202 -16.94 -7.07 -18.51
N LEU A 203 -16.14 -6.47 -17.61
CA LEU A 203 -16.66 -5.70 -16.48
C LEU A 203 -17.07 -4.28 -16.87
N GLN A 204 -16.47 -3.71 -17.91
CA GLN A 204 -16.74 -2.37 -18.41
C GLN A 204 -16.79 -2.32 -19.94
N PRO A 205 -17.86 -2.87 -20.56
CA PRO A 205 -18.01 -2.87 -22.00
C PRO A 205 -18.01 -1.45 -22.58
N GLY A 206 -17.36 -1.25 -23.73
CA GLY A 206 -17.31 0.04 -24.41
C GLY A 206 -16.29 1.04 -23.84
N ASN A 207 -15.53 0.69 -22.80
CA ASN A 207 -14.46 1.54 -22.29
C ASN A 207 -13.29 1.61 -23.31
N VAL A 208 -13.14 2.77 -23.95
CA VAL A 208 -12.15 3.02 -25.02
C VAL A 208 -10.72 2.77 -24.56
N ALA A 209 -10.38 3.09 -23.31
CA ALA A 209 -9.03 2.88 -22.79
C ALA A 209 -8.67 1.38 -22.69
N LEU A 210 -9.63 0.55 -22.27
CA LEU A 210 -9.43 -0.90 -22.20
C LEU A 210 -9.26 -1.52 -23.59
N MET A 211 -10.07 -1.07 -24.55
CA MET A 211 -9.98 -1.54 -25.93
C MET A 211 -8.65 -1.15 -26.58
N ARG A 212 -8.20 0.10 -26.38
CA ARG A 212 -6.89 0.55 -26.85
C ARG A 212 -5.76 -0.30 -26.26
N GLU A 213 -5.80 -0.57 -24.96
CA GLU A 213 -4.76 -1.37 -24.33
C GLU A 213 -4.76 -2.83 -24.82
N ARG A 214 -5.93 -3.40 -25.11
CA ARG A 214 -6.00 -4.73 -25.74
C ARG A 214 -5.28 -4.74 -27.09
N GLU A 215 -5.47 -3.73 -27.92
CA GLU A 215 -4.76 -3.64 -29.20
C GLU A 215 -3.25 -3.42 -29.01
N ASN A 216 -2.82 -2.64 -28.00
CA ASN A 216 -1.40 -2.52 -27.64
C ASN A 216 -0.79 -3.88 -27.26
N ILE A 217 -1.51 -4.69 -26.47
CA ILE A 217 -1.07 -6.03 -26.07
C ILE A 217 -0.97 -6.95 -27.30
N ARG A 218 -1.95 -6.90 -28.22
CA ARG A 218 -1.89 -7.69 -29.46
C ARG A 218 -0.71 -7.31 -30.35
N ALA A 219 -0.44 -6.01 -30.48
CA ALA A 219 0.69 -5.53 -31.27
C ALA A 219 2.02 -5.99 -30.65
N TRP A 220 2.16 -5.93 -29.32
CA TRP A 220 3.32 -6.46 -28.61
C TRP A 220 3.49 -7.96 -28.85
N ILE A 221 2.44 -8.76 -28.74
CA ILE A 221 2.49 -10.22 -28.96
C ILE A 221 2.92 -10.57 -30.39
N GLN A 222 2.52 -9.77 -31.39
CA GLN A 222 2.94 -9.98 -32.78
C GLN A 222 4.43 -9.69 -33.02
N GLN A 223 5.11 -9.03 -32.09
CA GLN A 223 6.53 -8.68 -32.17
C GLN A 223 7.43 -9.67 -31.40
N LEU A 224 6.85 -10.55 -30.58
CA LEU A 224 7.55 -11.62 -29.85
C LEU A 224 7.95 -12.76 -30.80
#